data_AF-A0A2K9LVA0-F1
#
_entry.id   AF-A0A2K9LVA0-F1
#
_cell.length_a   1.000
_cell.length_b   1.000
_cell.length_c   1.000
_cell.angle_alpha   90.00
_cell.angle_beta   90.00
_cell.angle_gamma   90.00
#
_symmetry.space_group_name_H-M   'P 1'
#
loop_
_entity.id
_entity.type
_entity.pdbx_description
1 polymer ?
#
loop_
_entity_poly.entity_id
_entity_poly.type
_entity_poly.pdbx_seq_one_letter_code
_entity_poly.pdbx_strand_id
1 'polypeptide(L)'
;MKLNKDFEFSLKVMVLIILIAFLAFDFVLQVYSPKKNLEGIPAIERINIYYAFFTTQSNYAVVLYLVVALLMRRIYNTKPAFGIEMAMTVYITVTMLVFWFGLLASPDELGAYYPANWVSTIVLHMFIPSIMIGYFMLSCGDNYYSIRKYSKFSLPLTCSYPIGYLIFVMIRGEIRFKYFSPEFFYKIYSTEADGAILESTKWFWDNQWTEGAGVINQSQYFTQQMWYPYWFLNIHQFELKFSVGSTMMPPVSKSIGPEWLVISIFILAILAITFLVVNLQFMYLNWNNGKFYRWHDIEGKIISKEEHDYRKKKAKLERYTAIKKAKMKLLHDKTNYKVFLKSIKSLDKKIRNEKRKEYIKTKILEEKLQRAQIKQQKVINKSHKDQIKRFILSLNYKDRPFVKENLREAERYKKLVNRGVLISKPKYVD
;
A
#
# COMPACT_ATOMS: atom_id res chain seq x y z
N MET A 1 27.41 15.74 -2.06
CA MET A 1 28.11 16.13 -0.81
C MET A 1 27.99 14.99 0.18
N LYS A 2 29.11 14.48 0.73
CA LYS A 2 29.06 13.65 1.94
C LYS A 2 28.82 14.62 3.09
N LEU A 3 27.62 14.63 3.66
CA LEU A 3 27.39 15.38 4.91
C LEU A 3 28.30 14.80 6.00
N ASN A 4 28.75 15.65 6.93
CA ASN A 4 29.44 15.17 8.12
C ASN A 4 28.52 14.17 8.84
N LYS A 5 29.05 13.00 9.23
CA LYS A 5 28.28 11.94 9.91
C LYS A 5 27.60 12.47 11.19
N ASP A 6 28.27 13.36 11.90
CA ASP A 6 27.73 13.97 13.11
C ASP A 6 26.59 14.93 12.79
N PHE A 7 26.72 15.71 11.72
CA PHE A 7 25.63 16.56 11.23
C PHE A 7 24.43 15.72 10.75
N GLU A 8 24.66 14.63 10.02
CA GLU A 8 23.60 13.72 9.59
C GLU A 8 22.85 13.11 10.78
N PHE A 9 23.58 12.72 11.83
CA PHE A 9 22.99 12.21 13.07
C PHE A 9 22.18 13.29 13.80
N SER A 10 22.76 14.47 14.04
CA SER A 10 22.07 15.58 14.70
C SER A 10 20.82 16.02 13.94
N LEU A 11 20.86 16.06 12.61
CA LEU A 11 19.70 16.36 11.78
C LEU A 11 18.58 15.33 11.97
N LYS A 12 18.91 14.03 12.00
CA LYS A 12 17.92 12.98 12.24
C LYS A 12 17.31 13.05 13.65
N VAL A 13 18.13 13.37 14.66
CA VAL A 13 17.65 13.56 16.03
C VAL A 13 16.73 14.79 16.12
N MET A 14 17.10 15.90 15.50
CA MET A 14 16.27 17.11 15.45
C MET A 14 14.92 16.83 14.80
N VAL A 15 14.90 16.16 13.64
CA VAL A 15 13.66 15.75 12.96
C VAL A 15 12.84 14.85 13.89
N LEU A 16 13.45 13.88 14.57
CA LEU A 16 12.75 13.00 15.49
C LEU A 16 12.12 13.73 16.68
N ILE A 17 12.83 14.69 17.28
CA ILE A 17 12.29 15.52 18.36
C ILE A 17 11.08 16.32 17.87
N ILE A 18 11.17 16.91 16.67
CA ILE A 18 10.05 17.64 16.05
C ILE A 18 8.85 16.70 15.84
N LEU A 19 9.06 15.47 15.38
CA LEU A 19 7.98 14.50 15.19
C LEU A 19 7.33 14.09 16.53
N ILE A 20 8.12 13.86 17.58
CA ILE A 20 7.60 13.53 18.92
C ILE A 20 6.79 14.70 19.48
N ALA A 21 7.35 15.91 19.43
CA ALA A 21 6.68 17.12 19.89
C ALA A 21 5.38 17.36 19.11
N PHE A 22 5.39 17.11 17.81
CA PHE A 22 4.20 17.21 16.97
C PHE A 22 3.13 16.17 17.33
N LEU A 23 3.48 14.90 17.60
CA LEU A 23 2.51 13.90 18.03
C LEU A 23 1.92 14.21 19.42
N ALA A 24 2.72 14.78 20.32
CA ALA A 24 2.22 15.26 21.61
C ALA A 24 1.27 16.45 21.43
N PHE A 25 1.62 17.40 20.55
CA PHE A 25 0.77 18.52 20.20
C PHE A 25 -0.54 18.06 19.53
N ASP A 26 -0.48 17.13 18.57
CA ASP A 26 -1.67 16.59 17.92
C ASP A 26 -2.58 15.88 18.93
N PHE A 27 -2.03 15.06 19.84
CA PHE A 27 -2.82 14.46 20.90
C PHE A 27 -3.56 15.52 21.74
N VAL A 28 -2.87 16.56 22.17
CA VAL A 28 -3.49 17.68 22.92
C VAL A 28 -4.55 18.37 22.06
N LEU A 29 -4.26 18.62 20.78
CA LEU A 29 -5.20 19.22 19.84
C LEU A 29 -6.48 18.37 19.70
N GLN A 30 -6.37 17.05 19.49
CA GLN A 30 -7.53 16.17 19.35
C GLN A 30 -8.34 16.02 20.65
N VAL A 31 -7.72 16.24 21.81
CA VAL A 31 -8.43 16.17 23.10
C VAL A 31 -9.12 17.49 23.43
N TYR A 32 -8.48 18.64 23.22
CA TYR A 32 -8.98 19.94 23.69
C TYR A 32 -9.55 20.84 22.59
N SER A 33 -9.19 20.61 21.33
CA SER A 33 -9.71 21.32 20.15
C SER A 33 -9.91 20.33 18.99
N PRO A 34 -10.82 19.36 19.16
CA PRO A 34 -11.06 18.34 18.17
C PRO A 34 -11.71 18.94 16.91
N LYS A 35 -11.88 18.10 15.88
CA LYS A 35 -12.72 18.47 14.72
C LYS A 35 -14.14 18.81 15.19
N LYS A 36 -14.83 19.64 14.41
CA LYS A 36 -16.18 20.12 14.73
C LYS A 36 -17.10 19.00 15.17
N ASN A 37 -17.19 17.92 14.41
CA ASN A 37 -18.09 16.78 14.65
C ASN A 37 -17.76 15.93 15.89
N LEU A 38 -16.66 16.20 16.59
CA LEU A 38 -16.24 15.50 17.80
C LEU A 38 -16.39 16.40 19.05
N GLU A 39 -16.81 17.65 18.91
CA GLU A 39 -16.94 18.60 20.04
C GLU A 39 -18.03 18.20 21.03
N GLY A 40 -19.08 17.54 20.56
CA GLY A 40 -20.12 16.97 21.43
C GLY A 40 -19.66 15.74 22.22
N ILE A 41 -18.59 15.05 21.81
CA ILE A 41 -18.17 13.80 22.44
C ILE A 41 -17.38 14.09 23.73
N PRO A 42 -17.66 13.46 24.89
CA PRO A 42 -16.88 13.64 26.12
C PRO A 42 -15.37 13.39 25.95
N ALA A 43 -14.53 14.03 26.75
CA ALA A 43 -13.07 13.99 26.57
C ALA A 43 -12.48 12.57 26.66
N ILE A 44 -12.96 11.75 27.60
CA ILE A 44 -12.50 10.36 27.76
C ILE A 44 -12.82 9.52 26.51
N GLU A 45 -13.97 9.78 25.89
CA GLU A 45 -14.40 9.12 24.68
C GLU A 45 -13.56 9.57 23.48
N ARG A 46 -13.23 10.87 23.38
CA ARG A 46 -12.30 11.36 22.36
C ARG A 46 -10.92 10.70 22.45
N ILE A 47 -10.40 10.47 23.66
CA ILE A 47 -9.14 9.75 23.88
C ILE A 47 -9.23 8.30 23.39
N ASN A 48 -10.31 7.59 23.76
CA ASN A 48 -10.54 6.21 23.31
C ASN A 48 -10.62 6.13 21.78
N ILE A 49 -11.33 7.09 21.18
CA ILE A 49 -11.45 7.24 19.74
C ILE A 49 -10.07 7.46 19.13
N TYR A 50 -9.31 8.47 19.57
CA TYR A 50 -7.99 8.82 19.04
C TYR A 50 -7.02 7.64 18.95
N TYR A 51 -6.86 6.86 20.03
CA TYR A 51 -5.93 5.72 20.04
C TYR A 51 -6.43 4.49 19.28
N ALA A 52 -7.72 4.43 18.94
CA ALA A 52 -8.27 3.36 18.12
C ALA A 52 -7.95 3.52 16.62
N PHE A 53 -7.56 4.71 16.15
CA PHE A 53 -7.23 4.97 14.75
C PHE A 53 -5.95 4.24 14.33
N PHE A 54 -6.02 3.45 13.25
CA PHE A 54 -4.82 2.85 12.63
C PHE A 54 -3.80 3.90 12.19
N THR A 55 -4.27 5.08 11.76
CA THR A 55 -3.41 6.17 11.32
C THR A 55 -2.60 6.71 12.50
N THR A 56 -3.24 6.94 13.64
CA THR A 56 -2.61 7.30 14.90
C THR A 56 -1.60 6.23 15.32
N GLN A 57 -2.03 4.97 15.43
CA GLN A 57 -1.15 3.86 15.84
C GLN A 57 0.07 3.71 14.92
N SER A 58 -0.11 3.83 13.60
CA SER A 58 0.99 3.70 12.65
C SER A 58 1.95 4.90 12.68
N ASN A 59 1.48 6.12 12.94
CA ASN A 59 2.33 7.28 13.18
C ASN A 59 3.21 7.12 14.44
N TYR A 60 2.63 6.69 15.56
CA TYR A 60 3.40 6.37 16.77
C TYR A 60 4.40 5.23 16.52
N ALA A 61 4.00 4.19 15.78
CA ALA A 61 4.87 3.08 15.43
C ALA A 61 6.06 3.52 14.56
N VAL A 62 5.86 4.45 13.62
CA VAL A 62 6.93 5.05 12.81
C VAL A 62 7.89 5.85 13.68
N VAL A 63 7.40 6.71 14.57
CA VAL A 63 8.27 7.49 15.46
C VAL A 63 9.07 6.57 16.37
N LEU A 64 8.45 5.56 16.98
CA LEU A 64 9.12 4.55 17.80
C LEU A 64 10.17 3.77 16.97
N TYR A 65 9.83 3.39 15.74
CA TYR A 65 10.77 2.73 14.83
C TYR A 65 11.99 3.62 14.55
N LEU A 66 11.79 4.91 14.29
CA LEU A 66 12.88 5.86 14.02
C LEU A 66 13.78 6.06 15.26
N VAL A 67 13.20 6.10 16.48
CA VAL A 67 13.96 6.09 17.74
C VAL A 67 14.85 4.85 17.80
N VAL A 68 14.27 3.65 17.63
CA VAL A 68 15.00 2.38 17.69
C VAL A 68 16.07 2.31 16.61
N ALA A 69 15.76 2.73 15.38
CA ALA A 69 16.70 2.74 14.27
C ALA A 69 17.91 3.65 14.54
N LEU A 70 17.69 4.83 15.13
CA LEU A 70 18.76 5.76 15.50
C LEU A 70 19.62 5.22 16.64
N LEU A 71 19.01 4.67 17.69
CA LEU A 71 19.72 4.09 18.83
C LEU A 71 20.54 2.86 18.42
N MET A 72 19.96 1.94 17.64
CA MET A 72 20.69 0.77 17.12
C MET A 72 21.90 1.19 16.27
N ARG A 73 21.73 2.22 15.44
CA ARG A 73 22.82 2.74 14.62
C ARG A 73 23.92 3.39 15.46
N ARG A 74 23.59 4.05 16.57
CA ARG A 74 24.57 4.71 17.44
C ARG A 74 25.29 3.73 18.37
N ILE A 75 24.55 2.82 19.00
CA ILE A 75 25.06 1.91 20.03
C ILE A 75 25.74 0.69 19.40
N TYR A 76 25.08 0.06 18.43
CA TYR A 76 25.52 -1.23 17.87
C TYR A 76 26.05 -1.10 16.44
N ASN A 77 26.00 0.10 15.83
CA ASN A 77 26.30 0.32 14.41
C ASN A 77 25.50 -0.59 13.45
N THR A 78 24.36 -1.09 13.90
CA THR A 78 23.49 -2.00 13.16
C THR A 78 22.20 -1.30 12.73
N LYS A 79 21.44 -1.94 11.84
CA LYS A 79 20.12 -1.46 11.40
C LYS A 79 19.04 -2.43 11.91
N PRO A 80 17.81 -1.95 12.13
CA PRO A 80 16.68 -2.83 12.39
C PRO A 80 16.50 -3.87 11.28
N ALA A 81 15.84 -4.98 11.61
CA ALA A 81 15.54 -6.00 10.63
C ALA A 81 14.69 -5.44 9.47
N PHE A 82 15.09 -5.73 8.22
CA PHE A 82 14.42 -5.25 7.01
C PHE A 82 12.91 -5.56 6.99
N GLY A 83 12.49 -6.69 7.55
CA GLY A 83 11.07 -7.06 7.64
C GLY A 83 10.25 -6.05 8.43
N ILE A 84 10.79 -5.53 9.54
CA ILE A 84 10.13 -4.52 10.37
C ILE A 84 10.08 -3.19 9.63
N GLU A 85 11.21 -2.77 9.07
CA GLU A 85 11.32 -1.52 8.33
C GLU A 85 10.35 -1.46 7.14
N MET A 86 10.26 -2.55 6.38
CA MET A 86 9.33 -2.70 5.27
C MET A 86 7.87 -2.73 5.74
N ALA A 87 7.56 -3.40 6.86
CA ALA A 87 6.20 -3.42 7.42
C ALA A 87 5.75 -2.00 7.78
N MET A 88 6.58 -1.25 8.52
CA MET A 88 6.30 0.13 8.89
C MET A 88 6.11 1.02 7.65
N THR A 89 6.98 0.88 6.66
CA THR A 89 6.89 1.64 5.40
C THR A 89 5.60 1.32 4.64
N VAL A 90 5.20 0.05 4.59
CA VAL A 90 3.95 -0.35 3.93
C VAL A 90 2.74 0.19 4.68
N TYR A 91 2.68 0.05 6.01
CA TYR A 91 1.53 0.49 6.79
C TYR A 91 1.33 2.00 6.72
N ILE A 92 2.41 2.77 6.78
CA ILE A 92 2.32 4.24 6.67
C ILE A 92 1.98 4.68 5.23
N THR A 93 2.45 3.93 4.21
CA THR A 93 2.04 4.16 2.82
C THR A 93 0.55 3.88 2.62
N VAL A 94 0.04 2.76 3.15
CA VAL A 94 -1.38 2.41 3.09
C VAL A 94 -2.20 3.47 3.80
N THR A 95 -1.78 3.90 4.99
CA THR A 95 -2.41 4.98 5.74
C THR A 95 -2.53 6.26 4.93
N MET A 96 -1.42 6.70 4.32
CA MET A 96 -1.41 7.87 3.43
C MET A 96 -2.41 7.70 2.26
N LEU A 97 -2.38 6.57 1.57
CA LEU A 97 -3.26 6.33 0.42
C LEU A 97 -4.75 6.27 0.83
N VAL A 98 -5.07 5.51 1.88
CA VAL A 98 -6.46 5.38 2.37
C VAL A 98 -6.99 6.70 2.89
N PHE A 99 -6.16 7.51 3.55
CA PHE A 99 -6.56 8.83 4.02
C PHE A 99 -6.88 9.76 2.84
N TRP A 100 -5.93 9.95 1.92
CA TRP A 100 -6.07 10.95 0.84
C TRP A 100 -7.06 10.54 -0.24
N PHE A 101 -7.16 9.26 -0.57
CA PHE A 101 -8.07 8.78 -1.62
C PHE A 101 -9.40 8.23 -1.09
N GLY A 102 -9.46 7.86 0.19
CA GLY A 102 -10.66 7.30 0.82
C GLY A 102 -11.36 8.30 1.73
N LEU A 103 -10.71 8.66 2.84
CA LEU A 103 -11.35 9.44 3.92
C LEU A 103 -11.58 10.91 3.56
N LEU A 104 -10.60 11.57 2.94
CA LEU A 104 -10.73 12.98 2.56
C LEU A 104 -11.78 13.21 1.47
N ALA A 105 -12.11 12.18 0.69
CA ALA A 105 -13.17 12.23 -0.31
C ALA A 105 -14.59 12.20 0.32
N SER A 106 -14.71 11.98 1.63
CA SER A 106 -15.99 12.02 2.34
C SER A 106 -16.49 13.47 2.50
N PRO A 107 -17.74 13.78 2.10
CA PRO A 107 -18.34 15.10 2.29
C PRO A 107 -18.32 15.57 3.76
N ASP A 108 -18.47 14.63 4.68
CA ASP A 108 -18.51 14.87 6.11
C ASP A 108 -17.15 15.28 6.69
N GLU A 109 -16.05 14.91 6.03
CA GLU A 109 -14.70 15.18 6.51
C GLU A 109 -14.26 16.59 6.11
N LEU A 110 -14.47 17.02 4.86
CA LEU A 110 -13.95 18.31 4.35
C LEU A 110 -14.48 19.53 5.13
N GLY A 111 -15.72 19.49 5.61
CA GLY A 111 -16.34 20.58 6.37
C GLY A 111 -16.02 20.60 7.86
N ALA A 112 -15.45 19.51 8.41
CA ALA A 112 -15.30 19.33 9.85
C ALA A 112 -13.99 19.89 10.43
N TYR A 113 -12.99 20.19 9.59
CA TYR A 113 -11.67 20.63 10.05
C TYR A 113 -11.60 22.13 10.31
N TYR A 114 -11.09 22.52 11.48
CA TYR A 114 -10.51 23.85 11.66
C TYR A 114 -9.15 23.96 10.96
N PRO A 115 -8.66 25.19 10.67
CA PRO A 115 -7.35 25.40 10.06
C PRO A 115 -6.20 24.67 10.79
N ALA A 116 -6.24 24.63 12.13
CA ALA A 116 -5.23 23.92 12.93
C ALA A 116 -5.27 22.40 12.69
N ASN A 117 -6.46 21.80 12.63
CA ASN A 117 -6.62 20.36 12.36
C ASN A 117 -6.21 20.02 10.92
N TRP A 118 -6.32 20.94 9.96
CA TRP A 118 -5.78 20.77 8.61
C TRP A 118 -4.25 20.68 8.60
N VAL A 119 -3.57 21.58 9.33
CA VAL A 119 -2.12 21.51 9.47
C VAL A 119 -1.71 20.18 10.08
N SER A 120 -2.37 19.77 11.17
CA SER A 120 -2.09 18.47 11.79
C SER A 120 -2.28 17.32 10.79
N THR A 121 -3.39 17.34 10.06
CA THR A 121 -3.73 16.32 9.07
C THR A 121 -2.69 16.17 7.98
N ILE A 122 -2.19 17.30 7.44
CA ILE A 122 -1.14 17.29 6.41
C ILE A 122 0.15 16.69 6.97
N VAL A 123 0.55 17.06 8.19
CA VAL A 123 1.76 16.53 8.81
C VAL A 123 1.63 15.02 9.05
N LEU A 124 0.51 14.57 9.64
CA LEU A 124 0.23 13.17 9.97
C LEU A 124 0.08 12.25 8.75
N HIS A 125 -0.57 12.74 7.69
CA HIS A 125 -0.95 11.90 6.55
C HIS A 125 -0.15 12.20 5.29
N MET A 126 0.77 13.17 5.30
CA MET A 126 1.65 13.45 4.17
C MET A 126 3.12 13.52 4.58
N PHE A 127 3.49 14.38 5.55
CA PHE A 127 4.91 14.57 5.88
C PHE A 127 5.53 13.38 6.60
N ILE A 128 4.93 12.87 7.68
CA ILE A 128 5.44 11.68 8.39
C ILE A 128 5.55 10.47 7.44
N PRO A 129 4.50 10.11 6.66
CA PRO A 129 4.60 9.06 5.65
C PRO A 129 5.72 9.31 4.63
N SER A 130 5.83 10.53 4.09
CA SER A 130 6.85 10.86 3.09
C SER A 130 8.26 10.75 3.66
N ILE A 131 8.48 11.15 4.90
CA ILE A 131 9.77 11.02 5.59
C ILE A 131 10.12 9.54 5.76
N MET A 132 9.17 8.71 6.22
CA MET A 132 9.42 7.26 6.41
C MET A 132 9.66 6.55 5.07
N ILE A 133 8.86 6.84 4.04
CA ILE A 133 9.06 6.31 2.68
C ILE A 133 10.41 6.77 2.14
N GLY A 134 10.74 8.06 2.26
CA GLY A 134 12.03 8.61 1.87
C GLY A 134 13.19 7.92 2.58
N TYR A 135 13.08 7.73 3.90
CA TYR A 135 14.03 7.00 4.71
C TYR A 135 14.24 5.58 4.16
N PHE A 136 13.17 4.80 3.98
CA PHE A 136 13.23 3.45 3.43
C PHE A 136 13.94 3.40 2.08
N MET A 137 13.58 4.30 1.16
CA MET A 137 14.11 4.33 -0.20
C MET A 137 15.63 4.62 -0.19
N LEU A 138 16.10 5.41 0.78
CA LEU A 138 17.51 5.75 0.97
C LEU A 138 18.29 4.69 1.76
N SER A 139 17.67 4.04 2.74
CA SER A 139 18.30 3.07 3.65
C SER A 139 18.38 1.64 3.12
N CYS A 140 17.43 1.23 2.26
CA CYS A 140 17.32 -0.15 1.77
C CYS A 140 18.41 -0.52 0.74
N GLY A 141 18.46 -1.78 0.36
CA GLY A 141 19.32 -2.29 -0.73
C GLY A 141 20.64 -2.90 -0.27
N ASP A 142 20.85 -3.07 1.04
CA ASP A 142 22.08 -3.68 1.58
C ASP A 142 22.08 -5.20 1.44
N ASN A 143 20.90 -5.82 1.54
CA ASN A 143 20.74 -7.27 1.48
C ASN A 143 19.71 -7.67 0.43
N TYR A 144 19.95 -8.80 -0.23
CA TYR A 144 18.96 -9.43 -1.10
C TYR A 144 17.96 -10.25 -0.28
N TYR A 145 16.68 -10.06 -0.59
CA TYR A 145 15.59 -10.83 0.02
C TYR A 145 14.82 -11.60 -1.06
N SER A 146 14.87 -12.93 -0.98
CA SER A 146 14.13 -13.80 -1.90
C SER A 146 12.62 -13.64 -1.73
N ILE A 147 11.92 -13.31 -2.82
CA ILE A 147 10.46 -13.17 -2.87
C ILE A 147 9.77 -14.37 -2.23
N ARG A 148 10.24 -15.60 -2.50
CA ARG A 148 9.62 -16.81 -1.96
C ARG A 148 9.84 -16.97 -0.44
N LYS A 149 11.05 -16.69 0.04
CA LYS A 149 11.35 -16.75 1.48
C LYS A 149 10.53 -15.70 2.22
N TYR A 150 10.45 -14.50 1.64
CA TYR A 150 9.59 -13.42 2.12
C TYR A 150 8.12 -13.85 2.18
N SER A 151 7.55 -14.37 1.09
CA SER A 151 6.14 -14.79 1.05
C SER A 151 5.75 -15.87 2.06
N LYS A 152 6.70 -16.73 2.47
CA LYS A 152 6.42 -17.85 3.38
C LYS A 152 6.42 -17.44 4.85
N PHE A 153 7.31 -16.55 5.25
CA PHE A 153 7.55 -16.25 6.66
C PHE A 153 7.27 -14.79 6.98
N SER A 154 7.92 -13.89 6.25
CA SER A 154 7.82 -12.46 6.52
C SER A 154 6.47 -11.88 6.14
N LEU A 155 5.91 -12.23 4.97
CA LEU A 155 4.62 -11.72 4.51
C LEU A 155 3.49 -12.00 5.52
N PRO A 156 3.26 -13.25 6.00
CA PRO A 156 2.26 -13.51 7.04
C PRO A 156 2.52 -12.72 8.32
N LEU A 157 3.78 -12.63 8.76
CA LEU A 157 4.16 -11.87 9.95
C LEU A 157 3.90 -10.37 9.78
N THR A 158 4.14 -9.81 8.60
CA THR A 158 3.84 -8.41 8.28
C THR A 158 2.39 -8.20 7.85
N CYS A 159 1.55 -9.24 7.86
CA CYS A 159 0.11 -9.11 7.70
C CYS A 159 -0.64 -9.39 9.02
N SER A 160 0.04 -9.90 10.06
CA SER A 160 -0.60 -10.20 11.34
C SER A 160 -1.13 -8.95 12.02
N TYR A 161 -0.42 -7.82 11.93
CA TYR A 161 -0.87 -6.55 12.51
C TYR A 161 -2.16 -6.01 11.87
N PRO A 162 -2.28 -5.82 10.54
CA PRO A 162 -3.55 -5.36 9.95
C PRO A 162 -4.69 -6.36 10.15
N ILE A 163 -4.42 -7.67 10.19
CA ILE A 163 -5.43 -8.68 10.55
C ILE A 163 -5.88 -8.52 12.00
N GLY A 164 -4.93 -8.39 12.93
CA GLY A 164 -5.23 -8.16 14.35
C GLY A 164 -5.97 -6.85 14.57
N TYR A 165 -5.61 -5.81 13.83
CA TYR A 165 -6.32 -4.53 13.82
C TYR A 165 -7.76 -4.67 13.32
N LEU A 166 -7.98 -5.38 12.21
CA LEU A 166 -9.33 -5.67 11.71
C LEU A 166 -10.17 -6.38 12.78
N ILE A 167 -9.62 -7.43 13.43
CA ILE A 167 -10.31 -8.13 14.53
C ILE A 167 -10.63 -7.17 15.67
N PHE A 168 -9.65 -6.38 16.12
CA PHE A 168 -9.82 -5.39 17.17
C PHE A 168 -10.95 -4.40 16.85
N VAL A 169 -10.97 -3.83 15.64
CA VAL A 169 -11.99 -2.84 15.29
C VAL A 169 -13.37 -3.49 15.10
N MET A 170 -13.45 -4.72 14.58
CA MET A 170 -14.73 -5.44 14.50
C MET A 170 -15.33 -5.69 15.89
N ILE A 171 -14.52 -6.17 16.84
CA ILE A 171 -14.95 -6.36 18.24
C ILE A 171 -15.36 -5.03 18.87
N ARG A 172 -14.52 -4.00 18.72
CA ARG A 172 -14.81 -2.65 19.26
C ARG A 172 -16.08 -2.07 18.65
N GLY A 173 -16.28 -2.23 17.35
CA GLY A 173 -17.47 -1.75 16.62
C GLY A 173 -18.74 -2.42 17.12
N GLU A 174 -18.71 -3.72 17.36
CA GLU A 174 -19.84 -4.47 17.93
C GLU A 174 -20.17 -4.02 19.36
N ILE A 175 -19.16 -3.83 20.21
CA ILE A 175 -19.34 -3.34 21.58
C ILE A 175 -19.93 -1.92 21.56
N ARG A 176 -19.42 -1.04 20.69
CA ARG A 176 -19.92 0.32 20.51
C ARG A 176 -21.36 0.36 20.03
N PHE A 177 -21.72 -0.52 19.08
CA PHE A 177 -23.10 -0.63 18.61
C PHE A 177 -24.07 -0.96 19.74
N LYS A 178 -23.68 -1.88 20.62
CA LYS A 178 -24.50 -2.28 21.76
C LYS A 178 -24.69 -1.14 22.76
N TYR A 179 -23.63 -0.37 23.03
CA TYR A 179 -23.71 0.78 23.94
C TYR A 179 -24.48 1.96 23.34
N PHE A 180 -24.28 2.25 22.06
CA PHE A 180 -24.86 3.40 21.36
C PHE A 180 -25.89 2.95 20.30
N SER A 181 -26.73 1.99 20.67
CA SER A 181 -27.70 1.36 19.76
C SER A 181 -28.82 2.33 19.36
N PRO A 182 -29.66 1.98 18.36
CA PRO A 182 -30.88 2.73 18.08
C PRO A 182 -31.80 2.89 19.29
N GLU A 183 -31.81 1.90 20.20
CA GLU A 183 -32.55 1.98 21.45
C GLU A 183 -31.97 3.03 22.40
N PHE A 184 -30.64 3.11 22.52
CA PHE A 184 -29.98 4.17 23.27
C PHE A 184 -30.37 5.54 22.72
N PHE A 185 -30.26 5.74 21.40
CA PHE A 185 -30.64 6.99 20.74
C PHE A 185 -32.09 7.35 20.97
N TYR A 186 -33.00 6.39 20.80
CA TYR A 186 -34.42 6.58 21.10
C TYR A 186 -34.61 7.05 22.54
N LYS A 187 -33.98 6.39 23.51
CA LYS A 187 -34.09 6.74 24.93
C LYS A 187 -33.60 8.16 25.21
N ILE A 188 -32.40 8.53 24.73
CA ILE A 188 -31.79 9.82 25.08
C ILE A 188 -32.44 11.03 24.38
N TYR A 189 -33.05 10.83 23.22
CA TYR A 189 -33.66 11.91 22.43
C TYR A 189 -35.17 12.00 22.53
N SER A 190 -35.82 10.99 23.10
CA SER A 190 -37.26 11.07 23.31
C SER A 190 -37.57 12.02 24.47
N THR A 191 -38.60 12.84 24.30
CA THR A 191 -39.04 13.83 25.28
C THR A 191 -40.49 13.59 25.68
N GLU A 192 -40.88 14.15 26.82
CA GLU A 192 -42.27 14.22 27.25
C GLU A 192 -43.09 15.13 26.31
N ALA A 193 -44.43 15.14 26.50
CA ALA A 193 -45.35 15.84 25.61
C ALA A 193 -45.20 17.37 25.64
N ASP A 194 -44.65 17.90 26.73
CA ASP A 194 -44.30 19.31 26.91
C ASP A 194 -42.87 19.64 26.42
N GLY A 195 -42.15 18.64 25.89
CA GLY A 195 -40.77 18.79 25.44
C GLY A 195 -39.71 18.59 26.54
N ALA A 196 -40.10 18.22 27.76
CA ALA A 196 -39.15 17.93 28.83
C ALA A 196 -38.33 16.65 28.53
N ILE A 197 -37.05 16.66 28.91
CA ILE A 197 -36.19 15.47 28.82
C ILE A 197 -36.75 14.40 29.77
N LEU A 198 -36.86 13.16 29.29
CA LEU A 198 -37.30 12.02 30.11
C LEU A 198 -36.44 11.89 31.38
N GLU A 199 -37.09 11.81 32.54
CA GLU A 199 -36.42 11.71 33.84
C GLU A 199 -35.38 10.57 33.90
N SER A 200 -35.70 9.43 33.26
CA SER A 200 -34.81 8.27 33.16
C SER A 200 -33.48 8.54 32.45
N THR A 201 -33.39 9.61 31.66
CA THR A 201 -32.19 10.00 30.91
C THR A 201 -31.53 11.27 31.43
N LYS A 202 -32.18 11.96 32.36
CA LYS A 202 -31.69 13.20 32.95
C LYS A 202 -30.28 13.06 33.53
N TRP A 203 -30.00 11.94 34.21
CA TRP A 203 -28.67 11.66 34.74
C TRP A 203 -27.57 11.72 33.67
N PHE A 204 -27.83 11.19 32.47
CA PHE A 204 -26.85 11.21 31.38
C PHE A 204 -26.51 12.64 30.96
N TRP A 205 -27.52 13.47 30.74
CA TRP A 205 -27.35 14.87 30.34
C TRP A 205 -26.67 15.69 31.45
N ASP A 206 -27.04 15.45 32.71
CA ASP A 206 -26.51 16.20 33.86
C ASP A 206 -25.10 15.78 34.29
N ASN A 207 -24.62 14.58 33.91
CA ASN A 207 -23.35 14.04 34.40
C ASN A 207 -22.35 13.69 33.30
N GLN A 208 -22.81 13.16 32.17
CA GLN A 208 -21.93 12.71 31.07
C GLN A 208 -21.83 13.74 29.95
N TRP A 209 -22.91 14.48 29.68
CA TRP A 209 -22.96 15.49 28.62
C TRP A 209 -22.70 16.91 29.15
N THR A 210 -21.63 17.09 29.93
CA THR A 210 -21.32 18.35 30.59
C THR A 210 -19.96 18.89 30.18
N GLU A 211 -19.76 20.21 30.35
CA GLU A 211 -18.43 20.82 30.23
C GLU A 211 -17.42 20.16 31.20
N GLY A 212 -17.88 19.74 32.39
CA GLY A 212 -17.06 19.01 33.37
C GLY A 212 -16.58 17.63 32.87
N ALA A 213 -17.38 16.97 32.03
CA ALA A 213 -16.97 15.75 31.31
C ALA A 213 -16.12 16.05 30.05
N GLY A 214 -15.84 17.32 29.79
CA GLY A 214 -15.05 17.81 28.67
C GLY A 214 -15.82 17.90 27.35
N VAL A 215 -17.16 17.94 27.37
CA VAL A 215 -17.97 18.26 26.19
C VAL A 215 -17.77 19.74 25.85
N ILE A 216 -17.38 20.04 24.62
CA ILE A 216 -17.04 21.40 24.17
C ILE A 216 -18.28 22.09 23.60
N ASN A 217 -19.12 21.33 22.90
CA ASN A 217 -20.32 21.85 22.26
C ASN A 217 -21.52 20.95 22.52
N GLN A 218 -22.33 21.32 23.51
CA GLN A 218 -23.50 20.55 23.90
C GLN A 218 -24.64 20.56 22.87
N SER A 219 -24.62 21.50 21.92
CA SER A 219 -25.63 21.58 20.85
C SER A 219 -25.42 20.53 19.76
N GLN A 220 -24.28 19.83 19.77
CA GLN A 220 -23.99 18.78 18.80
C GLN A 220 -24.49 17.42 19.28
N TYR A 221 -25.70 17.06 18.88
CA TYR A 221 -26.29 15.78 19.23
C TYR A 221 -25.53 14.57 18.63
N PHE A 222 -25.69 13.40 19.26
CA PHE A 222 -25.21 12.11 18.78
C PHE A 222 -25.67 11.87 17.35
N THR A 223 -24.70 11.80 16.44
CA THR A 223 -24.90 11.38 15.07
C THR A 223 -24.41 9.95 14.87
N GLN A 224 -24.65 9.38 13.69
CA GLN A 224 -24.07 8.09 13.28
C GLN A 224 -22.54 8.04 13.43
N GLN A 225 -21.86 9.18 13.28
CA GLN A 225 -20.40 9.28 13.43
C GLN A 225 -19.93 9.12 14.88
N MET A 226 -20.80 9.36 15.86
CA MET A 226 -20.47 9.12 17.27
C MET A 226 -20.52 7.63 17.65
N TRP A 227 -21.33 6.85 16.92
CA TRP A 227 -21.48 5.40 17.13
C TRP A 227 -20.31 4.62 16.54
N TYR A 228 -19.95 5.04 15.33
CA TYR A 228 -18.84 4.53 14.58
C TYR A 228 -18.09 5.74 14.07
N PRO A 229 -17.10 6.24 14.82
CA PRO A 229 -16.13 7.10 14.18
C PRO A 229 -15.57 6.26 13.04
N TYR A 230 -15.88 6.69 11.82
CA TYR A 230 -15.26 6.52 10.50
C TYR A 230 -14.75 5.16 9.99
N TRP A 231 -14.83 4.08 10.75
CA TRP A 231 -13.87 2.99 10.52
C TRP A 231 -14.43 1.73 9.87
N PHE A 232 -15.74 1.47 9.97
CA PHE A 232 -16.36 0.35 9.27
C PHE A 232 -17.77 0.71 8.85
N LEU A 233 -18.19 0.20 7.69
CA LEU A 233 -19.61 0.10 7.38
C LEU A 233 -20.26 -0.55 8.59
N ASN A 234 -21.19 0.16 9.22
CA ASN A 234 -22.06 -0.47 10.21
C ASN A 234 -22.79 -1.59 9.47
N ILE A 235 -22.37 -2.83 9.70
CA ILE A 235 -22.94 -4.01 9.06
C ILE A 235 -24.37 -4.24 9.54
N HIS A 236 -24.76 -3.66 10.68
CA HIS A 236 -26.10 -3.72 11.19
C HIS A 236 -27.03 -2.83 10.39
N GLN A 237 -28.24 -3.33 10.14
CA GLN A 237 -29.36 -2.49 9.72
C GLN A 237 -29.84 -1.68 10.92
N PHE A 238 -30.07 -0.39 10.71
CA PHE A 238 -30.51 0.48 11.79
C PHE A 238 -31.33 1.66 11.29
N GLU A 239 -32.14 2.21 12.18
CA GLU A 239 -32.96 3.38 11.93
C GLU A 239 -33.03 4.23 13.20
N LEU A 240 -32.66 5.51 13.10
CA LEU A 240 -32.58 6.43 14.23
C LEU A 240 -33.86 7.22 14.32
N LYS A 241 -34.68 6.89 15.31
CA LYS A 241 -35.95 7.55 15.58
C LYS A 241 -36.02 7.95 17.05
N PHE A 242 -36.81 8.97 17.34
CA PHE A 242 -37.12 9.42 18.68
C PHE A 242 -38.59 9.86 18.72
N SER A 243 -39.17 9.99 19.91
CA SER A 243 -40.54 10.46 20.09
C SER A 243 -40.59 11.80 20.82
N VAL A 244 -41.59 12.62 20.49
CA VAL A 244 -41.94 13.82 21.25
C VAL A 244 -43.34 13.60 21.81
N GLY A 245 -43.44 13.41 23.13
CA GLY A 245 -44.65 12.88 23.76
C GLY A 245 -45.03 11.51 23.19
N SER A 246 -46.25 11.39 22.68
CA SER A 246 -46.75 10.17 22.02
C SER A 246 -46.47 10.10 20.51
N THR A 247 -45.87 11.14 19.92
CA THR A 247 -45.68 11.23 18.47
C THR A 247 -44.29 10.74 18.08
N MET A 248 -44.22 9.74 17.20
CA MET A 248 -42.96 9.26 16.62
C MET A 248 -42.47 10.20 15.52
N MET A 249 -41.24 10.67 15.65
CA MET A 249 -40.61 11.54 14.66
C MET A 249 -40.09 10.72 13.47
N PRO A 250 -39.99 11.32 12.26
CA PRO A 250 -39.36 10.67 11.12
C PRO A 250 -37.91 10.28 11.43
N PRO A 251 -37.39 9.22 10.77
CA PRO A 251 -36.03 8.77 11.02
C PRO A 251 -35.03 9.87 10.68
N VAL A 252 -34.20 10.23 11.66
CA VAL A 252 -33.11 11.20 11.50
C VAL A 252 -32.02 10.60 10.61
N SER A 253 -31.81 9.28 10.71
CA SER A 253 -30.88 8.58 9.85
C SER A 253 -31.18 7.09 9.76
N LYS A 254 -30.71 6.41 8.71
CA LYS A 254 -30.91 4.96 8.50
C LYS A 254 -29.73 4.32 7.78
N SER A 255 -29.65 2.99 7.82
CA SER A 255 -28.66 2.19 7.08
C SER A 255 -28.72 2.43 5.58
N ILE A 256 -27.57 2.33 4.92
CA ILE A 256 -27.43 2.50 3.47
C ILE A 256 -27.80 1.17 2.79
N GLY A 257 -29.05 1.04 2.40
CA GLY A 257 -29.54 -0.11 1.64
C GLY A 257 -29.59 -1.41 2.46
N PRO A 258 -29.85 -2.55 1.79
CA PRO A 258 -30.03 -3.83 2.46
C PRO A 258 -28.71 -4.39 3.01
N GLU A 259 -28.80 -5.25 4.03
CA GLU A 259 -27.64 -5.77 4.78
C GLU A 259 -26.61 -6.48 3.89
N TRP A 260 -27.08 -7.29 2.92
CA TRP A 260 -26.21 -8.00 2.00
C TRP A 260 -25.32 -7.05 1.17
N LEU A 261 -25.80 -5.84 0.84
CA LEU A 261 -25.04 -4.85 0.09
C LEU A 261 -23.91 -4.30 0.94
N VAL A 262 -24.21 -3.97 2.20
CA VAL A 262 -23.25 -3.48 3.19
C VAL A 262 -22.15 -4.51 3.45
N ILE A 263 -22.53 -5.78 3.66
CA ILE A 263 -21.59 -6.90 3.82
C ILE A 263 -20.73 -7.07 2.55
N SER A 264 -21.32 -6.96 1.37
CA SER A 264 -20.59 -7.08 0.09
C SER A 264 -19.55 -5.97 -0.06
N ILE A 265 -19.90 -4.72 0.25
CA ILE A 265 -18.96 -3.58 0.21
C ILE A 265 -17.82 -3.81 1.21
N PHE A 266 -18.14 -4.28 2.42
CA PHE A 266 -17.14 -4.61 3.44
C PHE A 266 -16.16 -5.70 2.98
N ILE A 267 -16.65 -6.80 2.39
CA ILE A 267 -15.79 -7.86 1.83
C ILE A 267 -14.90 -7.30 0.70
N LEU A 268 -15.46 -6.49 -0.20
CA LEU A 268 -14.70 -5.85 -1.27
C LEU A 268 -13.62 -4.91 -0.71
N ALA A 269 -13.92 -4.16 0.36
CA ALA A 269 -12.94 -3.30 1.03
C ALA A 269 -11.79 -4.12 1.64
N ILE A 270 -12.09 -5.24 2.30
CA ILE A 270 -11.06 -6.17 2.82
C ILE A 270 -10.17 -6.69 1.69
N LEU A 271 -10.76 -7.13 0.58
CA LEU A 271 -10.00 -7.62 -0.57
C LEU A 271 -9.13 -6.52 -1.20
N ALA A 272 -9.67 -5.31 -1.35
CA ALA A 272 -8.95 -4.17 -1.89
C ALA A 272 -7.75 -3.76 -1.01
N ILE A 273 -7.96 -3.65 0.31
CA ILE A 273 -6.88 -3.31 1.27
C ILE A 273 -5.84 -4.42 1.31
N THR A 274 -6.26 -5.69 1.32
CA THR A 274 -5.33 -6.84 1.29
C THR A 274 -4.48 -6.81 0.03
N PHE A 275 -5.11 -6.61 -1.14
CA PHE A 275 -4.41 -6.47 -2.41
C PHE A 275 -3.42 -5.30 -2.36
N LEU A 276 -3.82 -4.14 -1.83
CA LEU A 276 -2.96 -2.97 -1.70
C LEU A 276 -1.73 -3.26 -0.83
N VAL A 277 -1.93 -3.79 0.38
CA VAL A 277 -0.85 -4.14 1.33
C VAL A 277 0.13 -5.13 0.70
N VAL A 278 -0.35 -6.21 0.10
CA VAL A 278 0.49 -7.25 -0.51
C VAL A 278 1.28 -6.69 -1.70
N ASN A 279 0.65 -5.91 -2.57
CA ASN A 279 1.35 -5.31 -3.71
C ASN A 279 2.41 -4.29 -3.27
N LEU A 280 2.12 -3.45 -2.27
CA LEU A 280 3.10 -2.51 -1.72
C LEU A 280 4.29 -3.24 -1.10
N GLN A 281 4.08 -4.32 -0.36
CA GLN A 281 5.17 -5.15 0.16
C GLN A 281 6.07 -5.68 -0.97
N PHE A 282 5.48 -6.28 -2.01
CA PHE A 282 6.27 -6.76 -3.15
C PHE A 282 6.92 -5.64 -3.96
N MET A 283 6.28 -4.47 -4.07
CA MET A 283 6.85 -3.29 -4.71
C MET A 283 8.10 -2.82 -3.97
N TYR A 284 8.03 -2.64 -2.64
CA TYR A 284 9.17 -2.24 -1.81
C TYR A 284 10.26 -3.31 -1.75
N LEU A 285 9.90 -4.60 -1.72
CA LEU A 285 10.85 -5.70 -1.84
C LEU A 285 11.59 -5.69 -3.18
N ASN A 286 10.86 -5.46 -4.28
CA ASN A 286 11.44 -5.33 -5.61
C ASN A 286 12.33 -4.10 -5.72
N TRP A 287 11.95 -2.99 -5.09
CA TRP A 287 12.78 -1.79 -5.01
C TRP A 287 14.09 -2.08 -4.27
N ASN A 288 14.02 -2.69 -3.08
CA ASN A 288 15.18 -3.12 -2.31
C ASN A 288 16.11 -4.00 -3.13
N ASN A 289 15.58 -5.09 -3.72
CA ASN A 289 16.37 -6.02 -4.52
C ASN A 289 16.95 -5.35 -5.78
N GLY A 290 16.18 -4.46 -6.39
CA GLY A 290 16.62 -3.66 -7.53
C GLY A 290 17.72 -2.66 -7.19
N LYS A 291 17.76 -2.15 -5.95
CA LYS A 291 18.85 -1.31 -5.44
C LYS A 291 20.07 -2.15 -5.03
N PHE A 292 19.84 -3.32 -4.42
CA PHE A 292 20.89 -4.29 -4.10
C PHE A 292 21.71 -4.64 -5.33
N TYR A 293 21.09 -5.09 -6.43
CA TYR A 293 21.82 -5.47 -7.65
C TYR A 293 22.47 -4.31 -8.42
N ARG A 294 22.17 -3.05 -8.07
CA ARG A 294 22.93 -1.91 -8.60
C ARG A 294 24.30 -1.83 -7.95
N TRP A 295 24.38 -2.07 -6.65
CA TRP A 295 25.58 -1.85 -5.85
C TRP A 295 26.31 -3.13 -5.46
N HIS A 296 25.68 -4.28 -5.68
CA HIS A 296 26.23 -5.58 -5.36
C HIS A 296 26.31 -6.49 -6.59
N ASP A 297 27.26 -7.41 -6.55
CA ASP A 297 27.29 -8.55 -7.45
C ASP A 297 26.32 -9.65 -6.98
N ILE A 298 26.35 -10.81 -7.64
CA ILE A 298 25.41 -11.88 -7.29
C ILE A 298 25.78 -12.59 -5.97
N GLU A 299 27.04 -12.50 -5.55
CA GLU A 299 27.52 -13.04 -4.27
C GLU A 299 27.26 -12.08 -3.11
N GLY A 300 26.77 -10.87 -3.39
CA GLY A 300 26.50 -9.83 -2.40
C GLY A 300 27.72 -8.99 -2.04
N LYS A 301 28.79 -9.05 -2.83
CA LYS A 301 29.94 -8.17 -2.68
C LYS A 301 29.64 -6.81 -3.34
N ILE A 302 30.07 -5.74 -2.68
CA ILE A 302 29.92 -4.38 -3.20
C ILE A 302 30.79 -4.22 -4.46
N ILE A 303 30.20 -3.73 -5.54
CA ILE A 303 30.91 -3.49 -6.79
C ILE A 303 31.63 -2.14 -6.78
N SER A 304 32.69 -2.02 -7.60
CA SER A 304 33.38 -0.73 -7.76
C SER A 304 32.47 0.30 -8.43
N LYS A 305 32.74 1.59 -8.19
CA LYS A 305 32.00 2.68 -8.83
C LYS A 305 32.11 2.61 -10.37
N GLU A 306 33.28 2.24 -10.88
CA GLU A 306 33.54 2.06 -12.31
C GLU A 306 32.65 0.95 -12.89
N GLU A 307 32.54 -0.17 -12.20
CA GLU A 307 31.68 -1.27 -12.62
C GLU A 307 30.20 -0.87 -12.58
N HIS A 308 29.76 -0.19 -11.54
CA HIS A 308 28.41 0.38 -11.45
C HIS A 308 28.11 1.30 -12.66
N ASP A 309 29.01 2.24 -12.95
CA ASP A 309 28.82 3.20 -14.04
C ASP A 309 28.87 2.52 -15.41
N TYR A 310 29.71 1.49 -15.58
CA TYR A 310 29.71 0.63 -16.76
C TYR A 310 28.38 -0.11 -16.93
N ARG A 311 27.85 -0.76 -15.88
CA ARG A 311 26.54 -1.43 -15.90
C ARG A 311 25.43 -0.47 -16.30
N LYS A 312 25.43 0.74 -15.74
CA LYS A 312 24.47 1.80 -16.05
C LYS A 312 24.55 2.24 -17.52
N LYS A 313 25.76 2.44 -18.05
CA LYS A 313 25.99 2.78 -19.47
C LYS A 313 25.54 1.65 -20.40
N LYS A 314 25.89 0.39 -20.08
CA LYS A 314 25.49 -0.80 -20.84
C LYS A 314 23.97 -0.94 -20.90
N ALA A 315 23.27 -0.83 -19.77
CA ALA A 315 21.81 -0.89 -19.73
C ALA A 315 21.15 0.25 -20.53
N LYS A 316 21.72 1.47 -20.49
CA LYS A 316 21.25 2.59 -21.31
C LYS A 316 21.45 2.32 -22.80
N LEU A 317 22.60 1.76 -23.18
CA LEU A 317 22.92 1.39 -24.56
C LEU A 317 21.97 0.30 -25.07
N GLU A 318 21.73 -0.76 -24.31
CA GLU A 318 20.80 -1.84 -24.67
C GLU A 318 19.37 -1.34 -24.89
N ARG A 319 18.88 -0.43 -24.04
CA ARG A 319 17.57 0.22 -24.24
C ARG A 319 17.54 1.05 -25.52
N TYR A 320 18.59 1.84 -25.75
CA TYR A 320 18.69 2.67 -26.94
C TYR A 320 18.77 1.84 -28.23
N THR A 321 19.57 0.76 -28.24
CA THR A 321 19.69 -0.14 -29.40
C THR A 321 18.39 -0.90 -29.65
N ALA A 322 17.67 -1.32 -28.61
CA ALA A 322 16.34 -1.92 -28.75
C ALA A 322 15.33 -0.95 -29.39
N ILE A 323 15.29 0.31 -28.94
CA ILE A 323 14.43 1.35 -29.52
C ILE A 323 14.83 1.63 -30.98
N LYS A 324 16.13 1.77 -31.27
CA LYS A 324 16.64 2.00 -32.63
C LYS A 324 16.29 0.83 -33.55
N LYS A 325 16.45 -0.41 -33.09
CA LYS A 325 16.07 -1.62 -33.84
C LYS A 325 14.58 -1.66 -34.14
N ALA A 326 13.73 -1.31 -33.17
CA ALA A 326 12.29 -1.21 -33.38
C ALA A 326 11.92 -0.13 -34.41
N LYS A 327 12.53 1.06 -34.32
CA LYS A 327 12.36 2.14 -35.30
C LYS A 327 12.84 1.74 -36.71
N MET A 328 14.01 1.11 -36.83
CA MET A 328 14.55 0.63 -38.10
C MET A 328 13.66 -0.43 -38.73
N LYS A 329 13.10 -1.36 -37.94
CA LYS A 329 12.14 -2.34 -38.41
C LYS A 329 10.91 -1.66 -39.02
N LEU A 330 10.31 -0.71 -38.30
CA LEU A 330 9.16 0.07 -38.79
C LEU A 330 9.47 0.85 -40.08
N LEU A 331 10.67 1.45 -40.17
CA LEU A 331 11.11 2.16 -41.37
C LEU A 331 11.30 1.21 -42.55
N HIS A 332 11.93 0.05 -42.32
CA HIS A 332 12.14 -0.95 -43.35
C HIS A 332 10.81 -1.51 -43.88
N ASP A 333 9.87 -1.80 -42.98
CA ASP A 333 8.52 -2.25 -43.35
C ASP A 333 7.78 -1.20 -44.21
N LYS A 334 7.84 0.08 -43.81
CA LYS A 334 7.27 1.20 -44.59
C LYS A 334 7.94 1.36 -45.96
N THR A 335 9.27 1.27 -46.03
CA THR A 335 10.03 1.41 -47.27
C THR A 335 9.75 0.25 -48.22
N ASN A 336 9.76 -0.99 -47.72
CA ASN A 336 9.43 -2.18 -48.51
C ASN A 336 8.03 -2.07 -49.11
N TYR A 337 7.05 -1.57 -48.34
CA TYR A 337 5.71 -1.34 -48.85
C TYR A 337 5.69 -0.25 -49.94
N LYS A 338 6.42 0.86 -49.77
CA LYS A 338 6.54 1.90 -50.80
C LYS A 338 7.22 1.42 -52.08
N VAL A 339 8.31 0.64 -51.96
CA VAL A 339 9.03 0.04 -53.09
C VAL A 339 8.10 -0.92 -53.84
N PHE A 340 7.36 -1.75 -53.11
CA PHE A 340 6.33 -2.61 -53.67
C PHE A 340 5.23 -1.81 -54.41
N LEU A 341 4.72 -0.72 -53.84
CA LEU A 341 3.74 0.13 -54.51
C LEU A 341 4.29 0.78 -55.79
N LYS A 342 5.57 1.14 -55.82
CA LYS A 342 6.23 1.68 -57.01
C LYS A 342 6.42 0.60 -58.08
N SER A 343 6.83 -0.61 -57.72
CA SER A 343 7.08 -1.69 -58.69
C SER A 343 5.84 -2.13 -59.44
N ILE A 344 4.66 -1.99 -58.83
CA ILE A 344 3.39 -2.31 -59.49
C ILE A 344 2.77 -1.11 -60.20
N LYS A 345 3.30 0.12 -60.09
CA LYS A 345 2.60 1.35 -60.52
C LYS A 345 2.25 1.36 -62.02
N SER A 346 3.14 0.84 -62.87
CA SER A 346 3.02 0.78 -64.33
C SER A 346 2.11 -0.35 -64.85
N LEU A 347 1.68 -1.27 -63.99
CA LEU A 347 0.82 -2.39 -64.37
C LEU A 347 -0.63 -1.95 -64.53
N ASP A 348 -1.39 -2.69 -65.34
CA ASP A 348 -2.84 -2.47 -65.47
C ASP A 348 -3.56 -2.60 -64.11
N LYS A 349 -4.69 -1.90 -63.94
CA LYS A 349 -5.46 -1.84 -62.68
C LYS A 349 -5.82 -3.23 -62.15
N LYS A 350 -6.19 -4.17 -63.03
CA LYS A 350 -6.56 -5.53 -62.61
C LYS A 350 -5.35 -6.27 -62.01
N ILE A 351 -4.22 -6.26 -62.71
CA ILE A 351 -2.96 -6.91 -62.31
C ILE A 351 -2.39 -6.28 -61.02
N ARG A 352 -2.48 -4.95 -60.86
CA ARG A 352 -2.06 -4.25 -59.63
C ARG A 352 -2.81 -4.73 -58.40
N ASN A 353 -4.13 -4.92 -58.52
CA ASN A 353 -4.96 -5.38 -57.41
C ASN A 353 -4.61 -6.82 -57.02
N GLU A 354 -4.35 -7.69 -58.00
CA GLU A 354 -3.88 -9.06 -57.75
C GLU A 354 -2.53 -9.08 -57.03
N LYS A 355 -1.55 -8.31 -57.50
CA LYS A 355 -0.23 -8.18 -56.84
C LYS A 355 -0.33 -7.61 -55.43
N ARG A 356 -1.22 -6.64 -55.17
CA ARG A 356 -1.49 -6.12 -53.81
C ARG A 356 -2.03 -7.21 -52.88
N LYS A 357 -3.00 -8.00 -53.34
CA LYS A 357 -3.53 -9.14 -52.57
C LYS A 357 -2.43 -10.16 -52.29
N GLU A 358 -1.59 -10.46 -53.27
CA GLU A 358 -0.44 -11.37 -53.13
C GLU A 358 0.55 -10.87 -52.06
N TYR A 359 0.96 -9.60 -52.12
CA TYR A 359 1.86 -9.01 -51.13
C TYR A 359 1.30 -9.06 -49.70
N ILE A 360 0.02 -8.70 -49.53
CA ILE A 360 -0.67 -8.78 -48.23
C ILE A 360 -0.69 -10.23 -47.74
N LYS A 361 -1.01 -11.19 -48.62
CA LYS A 361 -1.01 -12.63 -48.30
C LYS A 361 0.37 -13.10 -47.84
N THR A 362 1.44 -12.69 -48.51
CA THR A 362 2.82 -13.01 -48.13
C THR A 362 3.19 -12.41 -46.78
N LYS A 363 2.83 -11.15 -46.50
CA LYS A 363 3.08 -10.52 -45.19
C LYS A 363 2.31 -11.20 -44.06
N ILE A 364 1.06 -11.55 -44.29
CA ILE A 364 0.27 -12.34 -43.34
C ILE A 364 0.91 -13.71 -43.09
N LEU A 365 1.44 -14.35 -44.14
CA LEU A 365 2.14 -15.63 -44.02
C LEU A 365 3.43 -15.52 -43.20
N GLU A 366 4.26 -14.50 -43.46
CA GLU A 366 5.47 -14.21 -42.68
C GLU A 366 5.14 -14.02 -41.19
N GLU A 367 4.10 -13.24 -40.87
CA GLU A 367 3.64 -13.07 -39.49
C GLU A 367 3.16 -14.37 -38.88
N LYS A 368 2.41 -15.19 -39.64
CA LYS A 368 1.95 -16.51 -39.18
C LYS A 368 3.14 -17.44 -38.90
N LEU A 369 4.16 -17.45 -39.74
CA LEU A 369 5.39 -18.22 -39.54
C LEU A 369 6.15 -17.76 -38.30
N GLN A 370 6.30 -16.45 -38.08
CA GLN A 370 6.90 -15.91 -36.86
C GLN A 370 6.10 -16.32 -35.60
N ARG A 371 4.77 -16.22 -35.65
CA ARG A 371 3.90 -16.67 -34.55
C ARG A 371 4.03 -18.18 -34.33
N ALA A 372 4.16 -18.98 -35.39
CA ALA A 372 4.36 -20.42 -35.31
C ALA A 372 5.72 -20.77 -34.68
N GLN A 373 6.80 -20.10 -35.06
CA GLN A 373 8.12 -20.25 -34.43
C GLN A 373 8.08 -19.92 -32.93
N ILE A 374 7.41 -18.83 -32.55
CA ILE A 374 7.21 -18.47 -31.14
C ILE A 374 6.43 -19.57 -30.40
N LYS A 375 5.37 -20.11 -31.01
CA LYS A 375 4.61 -21.24 -30.44
C LYS A 375 5.48 -22.49 -30.29
N GLN A 376 6.27 -22.85 -31.31
CA GLN A 376 7.18 -23.99 -31.27
C GLN A 376 8.22 -23.82 -30.15
N GLN A 377 8.81 -22.64 -30.00
CA GLN A 377 9.74 -22.35 -28.91
C GLN A 377 9.07 -22.48 -27.54
N LYS A 378 7.79 -22.06 -27.41
CA LYS A 378 7.02 -22.25 -26.17
C LYS A 378 6.79 -23.74 -25.86
N VAL A 379 6.52 -24.56 -26.88
CA VAL A 379 6.36 -26.01 -26.74
C VAL A 379 7.68 -26.66 -26.30
N ILE A 380 8.80 -26.30 -26.94
CA ILE A 380 10.14 -26.77 -26.56
C ILE A 380 10.44 -26.40 -25.10
N ASN A 381 10.21 -25.15 -24.72
CA ASN A 381 10.41 -24.68 -23.34
C ASN A 381 9.51 -25.42 -22.34
N LYS A 382 8.26 -25.76 -22.72
CA LYS A 382 7.35 -26.54 -21.89
C LYS A 382 7.86 -27.98 -21.71
N SER A 383 8.24 -28.63 -22.80
CA SER A 383 8.83 -29.98 -22.80
C SER A 383 10.06 -30.04 -21.88
N HIS A 384 10.98 -29.09 -22.01
CA HIS A 384 12.15 -28.98 -21.15
C HIS A 384 11.78 -28.81 -19.66
N LYS A 385 10.76 -27.99 -19.34
CA LYS A 385 10.27 -27.86 -17.95
C LYS A 385 9.68 -29.17 -17.42
N ASP A 386 8.97 -29.92 -18.25
CA ASP A 386 8.38 -31.18 -17.86
C ASP A 386 9.44 -32.28 -17.69
N GLN A 387 10.51 -32.27 -18.52
CA GLN A 387 11.70 -33.09 -18.30
C GLN A 387 12.37 -32.78 -16.95
N ILE A 388 12.56 -31.49 -16.62
CA ILE A 388 13.09 -31.10 -15.30
C ILE A 388 12.19 -31.59 -14.16
N LYS A 389 10.86 -31.49 -14.29
CA LYS A 389 9.94 -32.00 -13.26
C LYS A 389 10.07 -33.52 -13.09
N ARG A 390 10.13 -34.27 -14.19
CA ARG A 390 10.33 -35.73 -14.16
C ARG A 390 11.64 -36.08 -13.47
N PHE A 391 12.73 -35.38 -13.80
CA PHE A 391 14.02 -35.52 -13.12
C PHE A 391 13.93 -35.23 -11.62
N ILE A 392 13.24 -34.15 -11.20
CA ILE A 392 13.05 -33.87 -9.77
C ILE A 392 12.23 -34.97 -9.08
N LEU A 393 11.23 -35.54 -9.76
CA LEU A 393 10.41 -36.62 -9.21
C LEU A 393 11.16 -37.95 -9.10
N SER A 394 12.13 -38.22 -9.98
CA SER A 394 12.98 -39.42 -9.88
C SER A 394 13.99 -39.35 -8.74
N LEU A 395 14.22 -38.19 -8.14
CA LEU A 395 15.08 -38.04 -6.96
C LEU A 395 14.37 -38.48 -5.68
N ASN A 396 15.19 -38.86 -4.69
CA ASN A 396 14.73 -39.16 -3.32
C ASN A 396 13.97 -37.96 -2.74
N TYR A 397 12.87 -38.21 -2.03
CA TYR A 397 11.99 -37.20 -1.45
C TYR A 397 12.74 -36.16 -0.59
N LYS A 398 13.75 -36.59 0.17
CA LYS A 398 14.58 -35.69 1.00
C LYS A 398 15.40 -34.70 0.18
N ASP A 399 15.80 -35.06 -1.04
CA ASP A 399 16.68 -34.25 -1.90
C ASP A 399 15.91 -33.32 -2.85
N ARG A 400 14.63 -33.64 -3.13
CA ARG A 400 13.78 -32.83 -4.02
C ARG A 400 13.73 -31.35 -3.63
N PRO A 401 13.59 -30.96 -2.35
CA PRO A 401 13.59 -29.55 -1.95
C PRO A 401 14.89 -28.84 -2.30
N PHE A 402 16.04 -29.48 -2.04
CA PHE A 402 17.38 -28.92 -2.28
C PHE A 402 17.66 -28.75 -3.77
N VAL A 403 17.43 -29.79 -4.58
CA VAL A 403 17.64 -29.71 -6.04
C VAL A 403 16.71 -28.68 -6.67
N LYS A 404 15.46 -28.59 -6.21
CA LYS A 404 14.50 -27.58 -6.66
C LYS A 404 14.93 -26.16 -6.28
N GLU A 405 15.60 -25.96 -5.15
CA GLU A 405 16.17 -24.67 -4.76
C GLU A 405 17.38 -24.33 -5.63
N ASN A 406 18.31 -25.27 -5.83
CA ASN A 406 19.50 -25.08 -6.67
C ASN A 406 19.17 -24.75 -8.12
N LEU A 407 18.22 -25.45 -8.75
CA LEU A 407 17.79 -25.15 -10.12
C LEU A 407 17.18 -23.75 -10.25
N ARG A 408 16.50 -23.26 -9.21
CA ARG A 408 15.90 -21.91 -9.19
C ARG A 408 16.95 -20.84 -8.99
N GLU A 409 17.89 -21.08 -8.08
CA GLU A 409 19.05 -20.22 -7.88
C GLU A 409 19.85 -20.13 -9.18
N ALA A 410 20.11 -21.24 -9.87
CA ALA A 410 20.77 -21.27 -11.17
C ALA A 410 20.00 -20.46 -12.23
N GLU A 411 18.67 -20.58 -12.31
CA GLU A 411 17.86 -19.76 -13.22
C GLU A 411 17.91 -18.27 -12.85
N ARG A 412 17.96 -17.93 -11.56
CA ARG A 412 18.16 -16.57 -11.06
C ARG A 412 19.53 -16.04 -11.49
N TYR A 413 20.61 -16.79 -11.24
CA TYR A 413 21.98 -16.46 -11.67
C TYR A 413 22.01 -16.21 -13.18
N LYS A 414 21.45 -17.11 -13.99
CA LYS A 414 21.36 -16.94 -15.45
C LYS A 414 20.67 -15.64 -15.85
N LYS A 415 19.55 -15.29 -15.21
CA LYS A 415 18.84 -14.02 -15.48
C LYS A 415 19.65 -12.80 -15.08
N LEU A 416 20.40 -12.86 -13.98
CA LEU A 416 21.23 -11.77 -13.48
C LEU A 416 22.47 -11.55 -14.36
N VAL A 417 23.13 -12.63 -14.79
CA VAL A 417 24.24 -12.59 -15.75
C VAL A 417 23.78 -11.99 -17.08
N ASN A 418 22.62 -12.42 -17.59
CA ASN A 418 22.02 -11.82 -18.80
C ASN A 418 21.68 -10.33 -18.65
N ARG A 419 21.47 -9.86 -17.42
CA ARG A 419 21.27 -8.43 -17.09
C ARG A 419 22.58 -7.68 -16.83
N GLY A 420 23.73 -8.34 -17.01
CA GLY A 420 25.05 -7.76 -16.81
C GLY A 420 25.49 -7.67 -15.35
N VAL A 421 24.82 -8.38 -14.43
CA VAL A 421 25.32 -8.57 -13.06
C VAL A 421 26.39 -9.65 -13.12
N LEU A 422 27.65 -9.27 -12.89
CA LEU A 422 28.79 -10.19 -12.97
C LEU A 422 28.88 -11.03 -11.69
N ILE A 423 29.53 -12.19 -11.81
CA ILE A 423 30.10 -12.92 -10.68
C ILE A 423 31.49 -12.33 -10.52
N SER A 424 31.80 -11.67 -9.40
CA SER A 424 33.22 -11.40 -9.12
C SER A 424 33.87 -12.77 -8.96
N LYS A 425 34.79 -13.14 -9.87
CA LYS A 425 35.63 -14.30 -9.57
C LYS A 425 36.30 -13.97 -8.23
N PRO A 426 36.18 -14.80 -7.17
CA PRO A 426 37.16 -14.69 -6.11
C PRO A 426 38.52 -14.75 -6.81
N LYS A 427 39.41 -13.80 -6.51
CA LYS A 427 40.83 -14.03 -6.75
C LYS A 427 41.08 -15.41 -6.15
N TYR A 428 41.37 -16.39 -6.99
CA TYR A 428 41.88 -17.65 -6.50
C TYR A 428 43.07 -17.25 -5.64
N VAL A 429 42.96 -17.54 -4.34
CA VAL A 429 44.12 -17.55 -3.48
C VAL A 429 44.87 -18.76 -3.98
N ASP A 430 45.89 -18.51 -4.80
CA ASP A 430 46.91 -19.51 -5.12
C ASP A 430 47.61 -19.95 -3.85
#